data_AF-A0A673KFB8-F1
#
_entry.id   AF-A0A673KFB8-F1
#
_cell.length_a   1.000
_cell.length_b   1.000
_cell.length_c   1.000
_cell.angle_alpha   90.00
_cell.angle_beta   90.00
_cell.angle_gamma   90.00
#
_symmetry.space_group_name_H-M   'P 1'
#
loop_
_entity.id
_entity.type
_entity.pdbx_description
1 polymer ?
#
loop_
_entity_poly.entity_id
_entity_poly.type
_entity_poly.pdbx_seq_one_letter_code
_entity_poly.pdbx_strand_id
1 'polypeptide(L)'
;MGLLPDEAKVLPPPGIVNRNSVWFGLCGWASAMLHNSLNRRPALKAGVHRQALFITVGWFIGYHLTKFENYKYATLDRDMSEYIRLHPEEFPEKALKTFAEIVEPFHPIR
;
A
#
# COMPACT_ATOMS: atom_id res chain seq x y z
N MET A 1 -14.02 -19.22 -6.29
CA MET A 1 -12.71 -18.57 -6.06
C MET A 1 -12.98 -17.23 -5.39
N GLY A 2 -12.45 -17.02 -4.19
CA GLY A 2 -12.57 -15.73 -3.50
C GLY A 2 -11.75 -14.64 -4.19
N LEU A 3 -11.87 -13.40 -3.71
CA LEU A 3 -11.09 -12.25 -4.18
C LEU A 3 -9.56 -12.43 -4.01
N LEU A 4 -9.15 -13.40 -3.19
CA LEU A 4 -7.78 -13.82 -2.97
C LEU A 4 -7.67 -15.34 -3.11
N PRO A 5 -6.59 -15.86 -3.72
CA PRO A 5 -6.33 -17.29 -3.78
C PRO A 5 -5.92 -17.84 -2.41
N ASP A 6 -6.00 -19.15 -2.22
CA ASP A 6 -5.74 -19.81 -0.93
C ASP A 6 -4.29 -19.63 -0.46
N GLU A 7 -3.34 -19.52 -1.40
CA GLU A 7 -1.93 -19.21 -1.11
C GLU A 7 -1.74 -17.84 -0.44
N ALA A 8 -2.62 -16.88 -0.67
CA ALA A 8 -2.56 -15.56 -0.03
C ALA A 8 -2.82 -15.63 1.49
N LYS A 9 -3.32 -16.77 2.01
CA LYS A 9 -3.52 -16.99 3.45
C LYS A 9 -2.21 -17.18 4.21
N VAL A 10 -1.11 -17.50 3.53
CA VAL A 10 0.22 -17.65 4.14
C VAL A 10 0.81 -16.30 4.55
N LEU A 11 0.38 -15.21 3.91
CA LEU A 11 0.88 -13.88 4.20
C LEU A 11 0.31 -13.34 5.52
N PRO A 12 1.11 -12.59 6.30
CA PRO A 12 0.63 -11.97 7.52
C PRO A 12 -0.51 -11.00 7.18
N PRO A 13 -1.67 -11.10 7.85
CA PRO A 13 -2.78 -10.20 7.59
C PRO A 13 -2.39 -8.77 7.99
N PRO A 14 -2.89 -7.76 7.28
CA PRO A 14 -2.66 -6.38 7.69
C PRO A 14 -3.29 -6.14 9.07
N GLY A 15 -2.66 -5.25 9.86
CA GLY A 15 -3.25 -4.79 11.12
C GLY A 15 -4.60 -4.11 10.90
N ILE A 16 -5.45 -4.12 11.93
CA ILE A 16 -6.77 -3.47 11.88
C ILE A 16 -6.60 -1.97 11.59
N VAL A 17 -5.60 -1.34 12.20
CA VAL A 17 -5.18 0.04 11.90
C VAL A 17 -4.01 -0.02 10.93
N ASN A 18 -4.32 0.04 9.64
CA ASN A 18 -3.33 0.18 8.58
C ASN A 18 -3.46 1.55 7.89
N ARG A 19 -2.40 2.02 7.24
CA ARG A 19 -2.38 3.35 6.58
C ARG A 19 -3.52 3.52 5.58
N ASN A 20 -3.75 2.50 4.76
CA ASN A 20 -4.73 2.59 3.67
C ASN A 20 -6.17 2.60 4.21
N SER A 21 -6.50 1.81 5.22
CA SER A 21 -7.83 1.76 5.85
C SER A 21 -8.15 3.05 6.58
N VAL A 22 -7.17 3.65 7.26
CA VAL A 22 -7.32 5.00 7.83
C VAL A 22 -7.59 6.01 6.72
N TRP A 23 -6.81 5.97 5.64
CA TRP A 23 -6.98 6.88 4.50
C TRP A 23 -8.35 6.72 3.82
N PHE A 24 -8.76 5.49 3.48
CA PHE A 24 -10.06 5.21 2.88
C PHE A 24 -11.22 5.49 3.83
N GLY A 25 -11.05 5.29 5.14
CA GLY A 25 -12.02 5.71 6.16
C GLY A 25 -12.19 7.24 6.18
N LEU A 26 -11.10 7.99 6.10
CA LEU A 26 -11.14 9.46 5.98
C LEU A 26 -11.77 9.91 4.66
N CYS A 27 -11.47 9.25 3.54
CA CYS A 27 -12.13 9.52 2.26
C CYS A 27 -13.63 9.27 2.35
N GLY A 28 -14.07 8.16 2.96
CA GLY A 28 -15.47 7.86 3.19
C GLY A 28 -16.16 8.92 4.05
N TRP A 29 -15.51 9.35 5.14
CA TRP A 29 -16.00 10.45 5.96
C TRP A 29 -16.14 11.76 5.18
N ALA A 30 -15.13 12.12 4.39
CA ALA A 30 -15.13 13.31 3.55
C ALA A 30 -16.26 13.25 2.51
N SER A 31 -16.52 12.09 1.91
CA SER A 31 -17.66 11.87 1.00
C SER A 31 -19.00 12.10 1.71
N ALA A 32 -19.16 11.63 2.96
CA ALA A 32 -20.38 11.85 3.73
C ALA A 32 -20.60 13.33 4.07
N MET A 33 -19.53 14.06 4.44
CA MET A 33 -19.60 15.50 4.66
C MET A 33 -19.94 16.27 3.39
N LEU A 34 -19.33 15.89 2.27
CA LEU A 34 -19.59 16.49 0.96
C LEU A 34 -21.05 16.27 0.56
N HIS A 35 -21.57 15.06 0.73
CA HIS A 35 -22.97 14.75 0.47
C HIS A 35 -23.93 15.59 1.33
N ASN A 36 -23.59 15.83 2.61
CA ASN A 36 -24.37 16.71 3.47
C ASN A 36 -24.33 18.17 3.00
N SER A 37 -23.14 18.66 2.61
CA SER A 37 -22.92 20.02 2.12
C SER A 37 -23.70 20.30 0.83
N LEU A 38 -23.66 19.38 -0.14
CA LEU A 38 -24.43 19.47 -1.39
C LEU A 38 -25.94 19.58 -1.14
N ASN A 39 -26.44 18.89 -0.12
CA ASN A 39 -27.85 18.91 0.27
C ASN A 39 -28.22 20.10 1.18
N ARG A 40 -27.34 21.10 1.33
CA ARG A 40 -27.54 22.28 2.20
C ARG A 40 -27.84 21.92 3.65
N ARG A 41 -27.28 20.81 4.13
CA ARG A 41 -27.37 20.36 5.54
C ARG A 41 -26.07 20.68 6.27
N PRO A 42 -26.09 20.89 7.60
CA PRO A 42 -24.87 21.17 8.35
C PRO A 42 -23.90 19.98 8.25
N ALA A 43 -22.76 20.19 7.59
CA ALA A 43 -21.86 19.12 7.15
C ALA A 43 -21.45 18.14 8.25
N LEU A 44 -21.09 18.66 9.43
CA LEU A 44 -20.60 17.88 10.56
C LEU A 44 -21.70 17.30 11.46
N LYS A 45 -22.82 18.03 11.62
CA LYS A 45 -23.86 17.66 12.60
C LYS A 45 -24.98 16.79 12.00
N ALA A 46 -25.25 16.93 10.71
CA ALA A 46 -26.30 16.15 10.06
C ALA A 46 -25.81 14.73 9.74
N GLY A 47 -26.63 13.72 10.07
CA GLY A 47 -26.41 12.37 9.59
C GLY A 47 -25.16 11.68 10.12
N VAL A 48 -24.85 11.81 11.42
CA VAL A 48 -23.71 11.14 12.07
C VAL A 48 -23.71 9.63 11.84
N HIS A 49 -24.88 8.98 11.82
CA HIS A 49 -25.02 7.56 11.46
C HIS A 49 -24.54 7.26 10.03
N ARG A 50 -24.77 8.17 9.07
CA ARG A 50 -24.25 8.04 7.70
C ARG A 50 -22.74 8.26 7.68
N GLN A 51 -22.23 9.26 8.38
CA GLN A 51 -20.78 9.48 8.48
C GLN A 51 -20.07 8.23 9.04
N ALA A 52 -20.59 7.63 10.11
CA ALA A 52 -20.08 6.39 10.67
C ALA A 52 -20.16 5.23 9.65
N LEU A 53 -21.29 5.08 8.95
CA LEU A 53 -21.44 4.07 7.90
C LEU A 53 -20.38 4.22 6.79
N PHE A 54 -20.22 5.43 6.23
CA PHE A 54 -19.23 5.68 5.17
C PHE A 54 -17.79 5.45 5.65
N ILE A 55 -17.46 5.81 6.89
CA ILE A 55 -16.16 5.48 7.50
C ILE A 55 -15.96 3.96 7.53
N THR A 56 -16.94 3.20 8.06
CA THR A 56 -16.81 1.74 8.20
C THR A 56 -16.68 1.04 6.84
N VAL A 57 -17.41 1.49 5.82
CA VAL A 57 -17.31 0.95 4.46
C VAL A 57 -15.94 1.27 3.85
N GLY A 58 -15.46 2.51 3.98
CA GLY A 58 -14.13 2.90 3.53
C GLY A 58 -13.03 2.09 4.21
N TRP A 59 -13.16 1.88 5.53
CA TRP A 59 -12.23 1.06 6.30
C TRP A 59 -12.21 -0.41 5.85
N PHE A 60 -13.39 -1.00 5.65
CA PHE A 60 -13.53 -2.38 5.18
C PHE A 60 -12.89 -2.57 3.79
N ILE A 61 -13.16 -1.66 2.86
CA ILE A 61 -12.56 -1.69 1.52
C ILE A 61 -11.05 -1.52 1.61
N GLY A 62 -10.56 -0.56 2.41
CA GLY A 62 -9.13 -0.34 2.60
C GLY A 62 -8.41 -1.58 3.15
N TYR A 63 -9.04 -2.30 4.08
CA TYR A 63 -8.48 -3.54 4.65
C TYR A 63 -8.29 -4.62 3.59
N HIS A 64 -9.32 -4.87 2.79
CA HIS A 64 -9.27 -5.89 1.73
C HIS A 64 -8.33 -5.50 0.58
N LEU A 65 -8.26 -4.21 0.23
CA LEU A 65 -7.31 -3.71 -0.75
C LEU A 65 -5.86 -3.87 -0.29
N THR A 66 -5.54 -3.55 0.97
CA THR A 66 -4.19 -3.80 1.50
C THR A 66 -3.84 -5.28 1.48
N LYS A 67 -4.80 -6.17 1.75
CA LYS A 67 -4.56 -7.62 1.67
C LYS A 67 -4.24 -8.07 0.25
N PHE A 68 -4.91 -7.49 -0.75
CA PHE A 68 -4.63 -7.73 -2.17
C PHE A 68 -3.28 -7.15 -2.60
N GLU A 69 -2.99 -5.93 -2.17
CA GLU A 69 -1.72 -5.25 -2.42
C GLU A 69 -0.53 -6.09 -1.92
N ASN A 70 -0.59 -6.53 -0.65
CA ASN A 70 0.45 -7.36 -0.05
C ASN A 70 0.67 -8.67 -0.83
N TYR A 71 -0.41 -9.31 -1.25
CA TYR A 71 -0.31 -10.54 -2.04
C TYR A 71 0.33 -10.31 -3.41
N LYS A 72 -0.05 -9.25 -4.12
CA LYS A 72 0.53 -8.92 -5.41
C LYS A 72 2.03 -8.64 -5.32
N TYR A 73 2.45 -7.85 -4.33
CA TYR A 73 3.87 -7.54 -4.15
C TYR A 73 4.68 -8.74 -3.66
N ALA A 74 4.13 -9.59 -2.79
CA ALA A 74 4.79 -10.82 -2.38
C ALA A 74 4.98 -11.80 -3.56
N THR A 75 3.99 -11.87 -4.45
CA THR A 75 4.10 -12.72 -5.66
C THR A 75 5.18 -12.19 -6.60
N LEU A 76 5.22 -10.86 -6.82
CA LEU A 76 6.25 -10.23 -7.64
C LEU A 76 7.66 -10.48 -7.11
N ASP A 77 7.86 -10.34 -5.79
CA ASP A 77 9.17 -10.55 -5.16
C ASP A 77 9.61 -12.02 -5.20
N ARG A 78 8.67 -12.94 -5.00
CA ARG A 78 8.88 -14.38 -5.15
C ARG A 78 9.34 -14.73 -6.58
N ASP A 79 8.61 -14.26 -7.58
CA ASP A 79 8.88 -14.56 -8.99
C ASP A 79 10.23 -13.97 -9.42
N MET A 80 10.55 -12.74 -8.98
CA MET A 80 11.83 -12.10 -9.22
C MET A 80 12.98 -12.89 -8.59
N SER A 81 12.85 -13.29 -7.33
CA SER A 81 13.86 -14.05 -6.60
C SER A 81 14.09 -15.42 -7.24
N GLU A 82 13.02 -16.09 -7.68
CA GLU A 82 13.10 -17.36 -8.37
C GLU A 82 13.79 -17.23 -9.73
N TYR A 83 13.49 -16.16 -10.49
CA TYR A 83 14.14 -15.90 -11.78
C TYR A 83 15.65 -15.70 -11.64
N ILE A 84 16.08 -14.89 -10.67
CA ILE A 84 17.51 -14.64 -10.38
C ILE A 84 18.22 -15.94 -9.99
N ARG A 85 17.55 -16.78 -9.18
CA ARG A 85 18.10 -18.07 -8.74
C ARG A 85 18.31 -19.04 -9.92
N LEU A 86 17.44 -19.00 -10.93
CA LEU A 86 17.52 -19.88 -12.10
C LEU A 86 18.57 -19.42 -13.12
N HIS A 87 18.91 -18.13 -13.16
CA HIS A 87 19.82 -17.52 -14.14
C HIS A 87 21.00 -16.78 -13.48
N PRO A 88 21.86 -17.48 -12.71
CA PRO A 88 23.01 -16.84 -12.04
C PRO A 88 24.01 -16.19 -13.02
N GLU A 89 24.05 -16.64 -14.28
CA GLU A 89 24.88 -16.09 -15.34
C GLU A 89 24.44 -14.69 -15.80
N GLU A 90 23.15 -14.38 -15.71
CA GLU A 90 22.61 -13.04 -16.04
C GLU A 90 22.84 -12.04 -14.89
N PHE A 91 22.95 -12.54 -13.66
CA PHE A 91 23.11 -11.75 -12.44
C PHE A 91 24.40 -12.09 -11.68
N PRO A 92 25.59 -11.87 -12.28
CA PRO A 92 26.84 -12.14 -11.59
C PRO A 92 27.04 -11.19 -10.41
N GLU A 93 27.50 -11.71 -9.28
CA GLU A 93 27.87 -10.90 -8.12
C GLU A 93 29.06 -9.99 -8.46
N LYS A 94 28.81 -8.69 -8.55
CA LYS A 94 29.86 -7.71 -8.78
C LYS A 94 30.63 -7.46 -7.47
N ALA A 95 31.95 -7.60 -7.52
CA ALA A 95 32.81 -7.24 -6.40
C ALA A 95 32.56 -5.78 -5.98
N LEU A 96 32.15 -5.59 -4.72
CA LEU A 96 31.92 -4.28 -4.14
C LEU A 96 33.27 -3.60 -3.87
N LYS A 97 33.60 -2.58 -4.65
CA LYS A 97 34.80 -1.78 -4.46
C LYS A 97 34.58 -0.75 -3.36
N THR A 98 35.56 -0.58 -2.49
CA THR A 98 35.49 0.45 -1.45
C THR A 98 35.78 1.84 -2.03
N PHE A 99 35.30 2.91 -1.37
CA PHE A 99 35.60 4.28 -1.79
C PHE A 99 37.11 4.64 -1.73
N ALA A 100 37.94 3.80 -1.09
CA ALA A 100 39.38 3.93 -1.17
C ALA A 100 39.94 3.61 -2.58
N GLU A 101 39.24 2.77 -3.35
CA GLU A 101 39.63 2.35 -4.70
C GLU A 101 38.98 3.21 -5.80
N ILE A 102 37.90 3.92 -5.47
CA ILE A 102 37.10 4.70 -6.42
C ILE A 102 37.46 6.18 -6.27
N VAL A 103 38.09 6.76 -7.28
CA VAL A 103 38.37 8.20 -7.33
C VAL A 103 37.31 8.89 -8.19
N GLU A 104 36.38 9.58 -7.54
CA GLU A 104 35.40 10.42 -8.22
C GLU A 104 35.93 11.84 -8.42
N PRO A 105 35.62 12.49 -9.56
CA PRO A 105 36.04 13.87 -9.79
C PRO A 105 35.27 14.83 -8.86
N PHE A 106 36.01 15.53 -7.99
CA PHE A 106 35.44 16.55 -7.12
C PHE A 106 35.16 17.86 -7.88
N HIS A 107 33.90 18.28 -7.92
CA HIS A 107 33.45 19.51 -8.55
C HIS A 107 33.06 20.53 -7.46
N PRO A 108 33.95 21.47 -7.08
CA PRO A 108 33.63 22.46 -6.05
C PRO A 108 32.58 23.46 -6.53
N ILE A 109 31.64 23.81 -5.65
CA ILE A 109 30.70 24.92 -5.83
C ILE A 109 31.48 26.21 -5.54
N ARG A 110 31.61 27.08 -6.54
CA ARG A 110 32.31 28.38 -6.48
C ARG A 110 31.35 29.51 -6.71
#